data_AF-A0A950P0D6-F1
#
_entry.id   AF-A0A950P0D6-F1
#
_cell.length_a   1.000
_cell.length_b   1.000
_cell.length_c   1.000
_cell.angle_alpha   90.00
_cell.angle_beta   90.00
_cell.angle_gamma   90.00
#
_symmetry.space_group_name_H-M   'P 1'
#
loop_
_entity.id
_entity.type
_entity.pdbx_description
1 polymer ?
#
loop_
_entity_poly.entity_id
_entity_poly.type
_entity_poly.pdbx_seq_one_letter_code
_entity_poly.pdbx_strand_id
1 'polypeptide(L)'
;MTEVLLLGRRATREIVRYPEATIPTLFIPLFFLVVNIGQVSKTFPSSTPFLKGQGYVAFQLPVSLMFAVATATSGLALVTEIDLGYFDKLLVAPIRRSSLIFGRLTADLVRGIAASGLVLLVGIALGARVQSGVAGAVLIVLLSALFGVAYAGFGILVALRTRNVQATQSSFLLFFPLLFLTPNFVPFDRL
;
A
#
# COMPACT_ATOMS: atom_id res chain seq x y z
N MET A 1 -3.86 -6.07 24.89
CA MET A 1 -3.22 -4.98 24.12
C MET A 1 -1.71 -5.18 23.98
N THR A 2 -1.01 -5.65 25.01
CA THR A 2 0.44 -5.89 24.98
C THR A 2 0.90 -6.89 23.89
N GLU A 3 0.15 -7.96 23.64
CA GLU A 3 0.49 -8.98 22.62
C GLU A 3 0.50 -8.42 21.19
N VAL A 4 -0.53 -7.64 20.82
CA VAL A 4 -0.64 -7.00 19.50
C VAL A 4 0.54 -6.07 19.27
N LEU A 5 0.92 -5.30 20.29
CA LEU A 5 2.04 -4.37 20.21
C LEU A 5 3.39 -5.11 20.07
N LEU A 6 3.58 -6.22 20.78
CA LEU A 6 4.80 -7.03 20.70
C LEU A 6 4.94 -7.71 19.32
N LEU A 7 3.87 -8.34 18.83
CA LEU A 7 3.82 -8.96 17.51
C LEU A 7 3.96 -7.90 16.40
N GLY A 8 3.30 -6.75 16.56
CA GLY A 8 3.42 -5.62 15.63
C GLY A 8 4.82 -5.04 15.60
N ARG A 9 5.48 -4.88 16.76
CA ARG A 9 6.88 -4.43 16.83
C ARG A 9 7.83 -5.42 16.16
N ARG A 10 7.60 -6.72 16.32
CA ARG A 10 8.37 -7.76 15.63
C ARG A 10 8.20 -7.65 14.11
N ALA A 11 6.96 -7.65 13.62
CA ALA A 11 6.68 -7.56 12.19
C ALA A 11 7.18 -6.24 11.58
N THR A 12 7.12 -5.14 12.33
CA THR A 12 7.68 -3.85 11.91
C THR A 12 9.21 -3.88 11.81
N ARG A 13 9.88 -4.60 12.73
CA ARG A 13 11.34 -4.79 12.66
C ARG A 13 11.76 -5.62 11.45
N GLU A 14 10.91 -6.53 10.98
CA GLU A 14 11.19 -7.30 9.74
C GLU A 14 11.27 -6.38 8.52
N ILE A 15 10.50 -5.29 8.47
CA ILE A 15 10.56 -4.29 7.38
C ILE A 15 11.99 -3.70 7.26
N VAL A 16 12.60 -3.36 8.40
CA VAL A 16 13.95 -2.77 8.44
C VAL A 16 15.03 -3.83 8.22
N ARG A 17 14.79 -5.07 8.64
CA ARG A 17 15.74 -6.18 8.52
C ARG A 17 15.80 -6.77 7.12
N TYR A 18 14.71 -6.68 6.36
CA TYR A 18 14.59 -7.20 5.00
C TYR A 18 14.31 -6.05 4.01
N PRO A 19 15.25 -5.10 3.83
CA PRO A 19 15.10 -4.00 2.89
C PRO A 19 14.86 -4.49 1.45
N GLU A 20 15.41 -5.64 1.08
CA GLU A 20 15.22 -6.30 -0.22
C GLU A 20 13.76 -6.69 -0.49
N ALA A 21 12.93 -6.88 0.53
CA ALA A 21 11.51 -7.14 0.38
C ALA A 21 10.67 -5.85 0.32
N THR A 22 11.24 -4.70 0.69
CA THR A 22 10.51 -3.44 0.85
C THR A 22 10.86 -2.44 -0.24
N ILE A 23 12.15 -2.23 -0.53
CA ILE A 23 12.64 -1.26 -1.50
C ILE A 23 12.10 -1.54 -2.92
N PRO A 24 12.11 -2.79 -3.44
CA PRO A 24 11.62 -3.05 -4.79
C PRO A 24 10.12 -2.73 -4.97
N THR A 25 9.33 -2.81 -3.89
CA THR A 25 7.89 -2.47 -3.99
C THR A 25 7.63 -0.99 -4.20
N LEU A 26 8.60 -0.13 -3.86
CA LEU A 26 8.53 1.31 -4.12
C LEU A 26 8.96 1.66 -5.54
N PHE A 27 9.60 0.73 -6.25
CA PHE A 27 10.06 0.99 -7.61
C PHE A 27 8.90 1.32 -8.55
N ILE A 28 7.87 0.48 -8.59
CA ILE A 28 6.70 0.68 -9.46
C ILE A 28 6.02 2.04 -9.21
N PRO A 29 5.57 2.39 -7.99
CA PRO A 29 4.85 3.64 -7.77
C PRO A 29 5.71 4.88 -8.06
N LEU A 30 7.01 4.85 -7.73
CA LEU A 30 7.93 5.96 -7.99
C LEU A 30 8.28 6.07 -9.47
N PHE A 31 8.53 4.94 -10.14
CA PHE A 31 8.82 4.90 -11.57
C PHE A 31 7.64 5.49 -12.35
N PHE A 32 6.42 5.02 -12.10
CA PHE A 32 5.24 5.55 -12.78
C PHE A 32 5.00 7.01 -12.42
N LEU A 33 5.24 7.44 -11.17
CA LEU A 33 5.12 8.86 -10.81
C LEU A 33 6.08 9.72 -11.65
N VAL A 34 7.38 9.41 -11.62
CA VAL A 34 8.43 10.19 -12.27
C VAL A 34 8.28 10.17 -13.79
N VAL A 35 8.03 8.99 -14.38
CA VAL A 35 7.95 8.83 -15.84
C VAL A 35 6.70 9.52 -16.40
N ASN A 36 5.53 9.34 -15.76
CA ASN A 36 4.32 10.01 -16.24
C ASN A 36 4.45 11.52 -16.12
N ILE A 37 5.05 12.03 -15.04
CA ILE A 37 5.30 13.47 -14.93
C ILE A 37 6.26 13.91 -16.03
N GLY A 38 7.43 13.26 -16.18
CA GLY A 38 8.42 13.63 -17.18
C GLY A 38 7.92 13.63 -18.63
N GLN A 39 7.04 12.68 -18.98
CA GLN A 39 6.48 12.58 -20.33
C GLN A 39 5.24 13.45 -20.55
N VAL A 40 4.33 13.48 -19.57
CA VAL A 40 2.95 13.93 -19.77
C VAL A 40 2.71 15.32 -19.19
N SER A 41 3.47 15.74 -18.18
CA SER A 41 3.25 17.04 -17.52
C SER A 41 3.47 18.24 -18.45
N LYS A 42 4.33 18.11 -19.46
CA LYS A 42 4.57 19.15 -20.48
C LYS A 42 3.44 19.21 -21.53
N THR A 43 2.79 18.07 -21.77
CA THR A 43 1.73 17.92 -22.76
C THR A 43 0.38 18.38 -22.21
N PHE A 44 0.17 18.22 -20.89
CA PHE A 44 -1.08 18.56 -20.21
C PHE A 44 -0.87 19.71 -19.20
N PRO A 45 -0.93 20.98 -19.67
CA PRO A 45 -0.88 22.12 -18.78
C PRO A 45 -2.12 22.15 -17.86
N SER A 46 -2.02 22.85 -16.74
CA SER A 46 -3.11 22.95 -15.74
C SER A 46 -4.41 23.56 -16.28
N SER A 47 -4.37 24.22 -17.43
CA SER A 47 -5.54 24.73 -18.16
C SER A 47 -6.36 23.63 -18.84
N THR A 48 -5.89 22.38 -18.84
CA THR A 48 -6.62 21.28 -19.46
C THR A 48 -7.97 21.05 -18.77
N PRO A 49 -9.10 20.97 -19.50
CA PRO A 49 -10.44 20.92 -18.91
C PRO A 49 -10.64 19.82 -17.87
N PHE A 50 -10.10 18.61 -18.09
CA PHE A 50 -10.27 17.49 -17.15
C PHE A 50 -9.46 17.64 -15.86
N LEU A 51 -8.39 18.45 -15.87
CA LEU A 51 -7.57 18.70 -14.68
C LEU A 51 -8.24 19.70 -13.72
N LYS A 52 -9.30 20.40 -14.14
CA LYS A 52 -10.02 21.38 -13.30
C LYS A 52 -9.07 22.38 -12.59
N GLY A 53 -8.01 22.81 -13.27
CA GLY A 53 -7.01 23.74 -12.74
C GLY A 53 -5.90 23.12 -11.89
N GLN A 54 -5.92 21.80 -11.64
CA GLN A 54 -4.86 21.12 -10.90
C GLN A 54 -3.66 20.80 -11.80
N GLY A 55 -2.46 20.71 -11.21
CA GLY A 55 -1.27 20.23 -11.92
C GLY A 55 -1.37 18.73 -12.22
N TYR A 56 -0.83 18.29 -13.36
CA TYR A 56 -0.81 16.87 -13.72
C TYR A 56 -0.15 15.99 -12.64
N VAL A 57 0.87 16.52 -11.96
CA VAL A 57 1.53 15.85 -10.81
C VAL A 57 0.52 15.54 -9.70
N ALA A 58 -0.32 16.51 -9.34
CA ALA A 58 -1.34 16.34 -8.30
C ALA A 58 -2.47 15.40 -8.73
N PHE A 59 -2.78 15.36 -10.03
CA PHE A 59 -3.73 14.41 -10.62
C PHE A 59 -3.23 12.96 -10.59
N GLN A 60 -1.96 12.73 -10.89
CA GLN A 60 -1.35 11.39 -10.93
C GLN A 60 -1.01 10.84 -9.53
N LEU A 61 -0.71 11.71 -8.58
CA LEU A 61 -0.20 11.35 -7.25
C LEU A 61 -1.05 10.31 -6.49
N PRO A 62 -2.41 10.38 -6.46
CA PRO A 62 -3.24 9.40 -5.77
C PRO A 62 -3.03 7.97 -6.26
N VAL A 63 -2.82 7.76 -7.57
CA VAL A 63 -2.58 6.42 -8.13
C VAL A 63 -1.23 5.86 -7.70
N SER A 64 -0.19 6.68 -7.72
CA SER A 64 1.12 6.28 -7.21
C SER A 64 1.07 5.96 -5.71
N LEU A 65 0.27 6.68 -4.93
CA LEU A 65 0.05 6.37 -3.50
C LEU A 65 -0.64 5.01 -3.33
N MET A 66 -1.70 4.73 -4.10
CA MET A 66 -2.40 3.43 -4.05
C MET A 66 -1.47 2.27 -4.42
N PHE A 67 -0.65 2.40 -5.47
CA PHE A 67 0.33 1.37 -5.83
C PHE A 67 1.40 1.14 -4.76
N ALA A 68 1.77 2.18 -4.00
CA ALA A 68 2.77 2.04 -2.94
C ALA A 68 2.28 1.26 -1.72
N VAL A 69 0.97 1.25 -1.47
CA VAL A 69 0.37 0.62 -0.28
C VAL A 69 -0.37 -0.68 -0.61
N ALA A 70 -0.78 -0.90 -1.86
CA ALA A 70 -1.45 -2.11 -2.34
C ALA A 70 -0.47 -3.29 -2.51
N THR A 71 0.27 -3.62 -1.44
CA THR A 71 1.28 -4.68 -1.45
C THR A 71 0.78 -5.97 -0.83
N ALA A 72 1.26 -7.08 -1.37
CA ALA A 72 0.90 -8.44 -1.02
C ALA A 72 1.49 -9.00 0.28
N THR A 73 2.21 -8.19 1.04
CA THR A 73 3.28 -8.62 1.94
C THR A 73 2.79 -9.47 3.10
N SER A 74 1.74 -9.06 3.80
CA SER A 74 1.27 -9.79 4.96
C SER A 74 0.52 -11.08 4.63
N GLY A 75 -0.21 -11.11 3.51
CA GLY A 75 -0.86 -12.34 3.04
C GLY A 75 0.19 -13.40 2.68
N LEU A 76 1.20 -13.01 1.90
CA LEU A 76 2.31 -13.89 1.51
C LEU A 76 3.11 -14.36 2.73
N ALA A 77 3.50 -13.46 3.62
CA ALA A 77 4.25 -13.82 4.81
C ALA A 77 3.45 -14.76 5.74
N LEU A 78 2.13 -14.58 5.85
CA LEU A 78 1.29 -15.47 6.64
C LEU A 78 1.18 -16.86 6.01
N VAL A 79 0.94 -16.96 4.70
CA VAL A 79 0.84 -18.26 4.05
C VAL A 79 2.17 -19.01 4.05
N THR A 80 3.30 -18.30 3.94
CA THR A 80 4.63 -18.91 4.12
C THR A 80 4.83 -19.43 5.54
N GLU A 81 4.37 -18.72 6.58
CA GLU A 81 4.41 -19.26 7.96
C GLU A 81 3.53 -20.49 8.16
N ILE A 82 2.39 -20.56 7.47
CA ILE A 82 1.51 -21.73 7.47
C ILE A 82 2.23 -22.90 6.79
N ASP A 83 2.81 -22.67 5.61
CA ASP A 83 3.53 -23.68 4.83
C ASP A 83 4.73 -24.26 5.59
N LEU A 84 5.47 -23.40 6.33
CA LEU A 84 6.60 -23.79 7.17
C LEU A 84 6.19 -24.39 8.54
N GLY A 85 4.89 -24.46 8.85
CA GLY A 85 4.38 -24.94 10.14
C GLY A 85 4.71 -24.04 11.34
N TYR A 86 5.20 -22.82 11.10
CA TYR A 86 5.47 -21.85 12.16
C TYR A 86 4.16 -21.30 12.76
N PHE A 87 3.15 -21.14 11.92
CA PHE A 87 1.83 -20.65 12.34
C PHE A 87 1.19 -21.57 13.39
N ASP A 88 1.32 -22.89 13.26
CA ASP A 88 0.77 -23.85 14.22
C ASP A 88 1.45 -23.73 15.59
N LYS A 89 2.76 -23.47 15.63
CA LYS A 89 3.50 -23.21 16.88
C LYS A 89 3.00 -21.96 17.59
N LEU A 90 2.66 -20.92 16.83
CA LEU A 90 2.08 -19.69 17.38
C LEU A 90 0.68 -19.92 17.95
N LEU A 91 -0.10 -20.85 17.37
CA LEU A 91 -1.44 -21.18 17.85
C LEU A 91 -1.45 -21.97 19.18
N VAL A 92 -0.37 -22.69 19.49
CA VAL A 92 -0.21 -23.44 20.74
C VAL A 92 0.29 -22.54 21.88
N ALA A 93 0.95 -21.43 21.55
CA ALA A 93 1.36 -20.46 22.55
C ALA A 93 0.13 -19.80 23.22
N PRO A 94 0.23 -19.37 24.50
CA PRO A 94 -0.87 -18.74 25.23
C PRO A 94 -1.08 -17.28 24.78
N ILE A 95 -1.35 -17.08 23.48
CA ILE A 95 -1.60 -15.78 22.84
C ILE A 95 -2.96 -15.78 22.15
N ARG A 96 -3.61 -14.62 22.09
CA ARG A 96 -4.90 -14.52 21.40
C ARG A 96 -4.70 -14.61 19.89
N ARG A 97 -5.50 -15.44 19.21
CA ARG A 97 -5.45 -15.61 17.74
C ARG A 97 -5.63 -14.28 16.98
N SER A 98 -6.45 -13.39 17.50
CA SER A 98 -6.62 -12.03 16.94
C SER A 98 -5.33 -11.22 16.96
N SER A 99 -4.46 -11.42 17.98
CA SER A 99 -3.19 -10.71 18.11
C SER A 99 -2.22 -11.03 16.96
N LEU A 100 -2.31 -12.23 16.37
CA LEU A 100 -1.49 -12.63 15.22
C LEU A 100 -1.82 -11.82 13.97
N ILE A 101 -3.12 -11.59 13.73
CA ILE A 101 -3.60 -10.84 12.57
C ILE A 101 -3.35 -9.35 12.78
N PHE A 102 -3.79 -8.78 13.92
CA PHE A 102 -3.64 -7.35 14.19
C PHE A 102 -2.17 -6.92 14.33
N GLY A 103 -1.27 -7.81 14.80
CA GLY A 103 0.16 -7.55 14.80
C GLY A 103 0.71 -7.32 13.38
N ARG A 104 0.33 -8.18 12.42
CA ARG A 104 0.71 -8.03 11.01
C ARG A 104 0.13 -6.76 10.38
N LEU A 105 -1.16 -6.52 10.58
CA LEU A 105 -1.83 -5.32 10.07
C LEU A 105 -1.22 -4.02 10.64
N THR A 106 -0.70 -4.05 11.87
CA THR A 106 0.02 -2.91 12.45
C THR A 106 1.33 -2.64 11.68
N ALA A 107 2.06 -3.69 11.28
CA ALA A 107 3.26 -3.53 10.47
C ALA A 107 2.93 -3.01 9.06
N ASP A 108 1.83 -3.47 8.44
CA ASP A 108 1.37 -2.93 7.16
C ASP A 108 0.98 -1.46 7.28
N LEU A 109 0.36 -1.04 8.38
CA LEU A 109 0.04 0.37 8.63
C LEU A 109 1.32 1.22 8.68
N VAL A 110 2.33 0.79 9.45
CA VAL A 110 3.61 1.50 9.56
C VAL A 110 4.32 1.55 8.20
N ARG A 111 4.37 0.42 7.48
CA ARG A 111 4.92 0.33 6.12
C ARG A 111 4.18 1.28 5.17
N GLY A 112 2.85 1.27 5.22
CA GLY A 112 1.99 2.10 4.40
C GLY A 112 2.22 3.59 4.64
N ILE A 113 2.36 4.01 5.90
CA ILE A 113 2.71 5.39 6.27
C ILE A 113 4.07 5.78 5.69
N ALA A 114 5.09 4.93 5.85
CA ALA A 114 6.44 5.21 5.34
C ALA A 114 6.46 5.28 3.80
N ALA A 115 5.83 4.32 3.13
CA ALA A 115 5.78 4.23 1.67
C ALA A 115 5.00 5.39 1.05
N SER A 116 3.78 5.64 1.53
CA SER A 116 2.94 6.73 1.03
C SER A 116 3.52 8.11 1.38
N GLY A 117 4.14 8.26 2.57
CA GLY A 117 4.87 9.46 2.94
C GLY A 117 6.04 9.75 1.98
N LEU A 118 6.83 8.73 1.65
CA LEU A 118 7.93 8.87 0.68
C LEU A 118 7.41 9.28 -0.71
N VAL A 119 6.38 8.61 -1.20
CA VAL A 119 5.77 8.92 -2.52
C VAL A 119 5.18 10.33 -2.53
N LEU A 120 4.54 10.76 -1.45
CA LEU A 120 4.02 12.13 -1.30
C LEU A 120 5.16 13.15 -1.32
N LEU A 121 6.26 12.91 -0.60
CA LEU A 121 7.43 13.79 -0.60
C LEU A 121 8.04 13.92 -2.00
N VAL A 122 8.16 12.81 -2.73
CA VAL A 122 8.63 12.83 -4.13
C VAL A 122 7.64 13.60 -5.01
N GLY A 123 6.33 13.40 -4.84
CA GLY A 123 5.31 14.16 -5.56
C GLY A 123 5.41 15.67 -5.32
N ILE A 124 5.62 16.08 -4.06
CA ILE A 124 5.82 17.50 -3.69
C ILE A 124 7.10 18.04 -4.33
N ALA A 125 8.20 17.27 -4.29
CA ALA A 125 9.46 17.66 -4.93
C ALA A 125 9.32 17.81 -6.46
N LEU A 126 8.43 17.05 -7.08
CA LEU A 126 8.07 17.15 -8.49
C LEU A 126 7.03 18.26 -8.79
N GLY A 127 6.60 19.02 -7.78
CA GLY A 127 5.73 20.19 -7.94
C GLY A 127 4.26 19.98 -7.55
N ALA A 128 3.90 18.87 -6.90
CA ALA A 128 2.56 18.70 -6.34
C ALA A 128 2.32 19.73 -5.23
N ARG A 129 1.16 20.37 -5.24
CA ARG A 129 0.72 21.28 -4.18
C ARG A 129 -0.49 20.69 -3.45
N VAL A 130 -0.34 20.45 -2.15
CA VAL A 130 -1.44 20.04 -1.28
C VAL A 130 -2.16 21.30 -0.78
N GLN A 131 -3.30 21.64 -1.41
CA GLN A 131 -4.04 22.87 -1.09
C GLN A 131 -4.56 22.90 0.36
N SER A 132 -4.86 21.73 0.94
CA SER A 132 -5.31 21.56 2.31
C SER A 132 -4.19 21.64 3.36
N GLY A 133 -2.96 21.99 2.95
CA GLY A 133 -1.81 22.17 3.83
C GLY A 133 -1.33 20.88 4.49
N VAL A 134 -0.61 21.02 5.61
CA VAL A 134 0.01 19.91 6.35
C VAL A 134 -1.03 18.90 6.85
N ALA A 135 -2.19 19.39 7.33
CA ALA A 135 -3.27 18.52 7.79
C ALA A 135 -3.79 17.62 6.64
N GLY A 136 -3.94 18.18 5.45
CA GLY A 136 -4.30 17.42 4.25
C GLY A 136 -3.25 16.38 3.86
N ALA A 137 -1.97 16.74 3.92
CA ALA A 137 -0.87 15.82 3.64
C ALA A 137 -0.87 14.62 4.59
N VAL A 138 -1.04 14.86 5.90
CA VAL A 138 -1.15 13.80 6.91
C VAL A 138 -2.37 12.92 6.65
N LEU A 139 -3.52 13.51 6.33
CA LEU A 139 -4.74 12.76 6.06
C LEU A 139 -4.59 11.86 4.82
N ILE A 140 -3.98 12.35 3.75
CA ILE A 140 -3.72 11.56 2.52
C ILE A 140 -2.85 10.34 2.83
N VAL A 141 -1.77 10.52 3.60
CA VAL A 141 -0.88 9.44 4.03
C VAL A 141 -1.63 8.42 4.87
N LEU A 142 -2.42 8.88 5.86
CA LEU A 142 -3.20 8.00 6.72
C LEU A 142 -4.26 7.20 5.96
N LEU A 143 -5.01 7.86 5.07
CA LEU A 143 -6.01 7.19 4.22
C LEU A 143 -5.36 6.17 3.29
N SER A 144 -4.21 6.51 2.70
CA SER A 144 -3.45 5.57 1.86
C SER A 144 -2.98 4.36 2.67
N ALA A 145 -2.42 4.59 3.86
CA ALA A 145 -1.97 3.51 4.73
C ALA A 145 -3.13 2.62 5.20
N LEU A 146 -4.28 3.20 5.55
CA LEU A 146 -5.50 2.46 5.92
C LEU A 146 -6.04 1.63 4.75
N PHE A 147 -6.00 2.16 3.52
CA PHE A 147 -6.32 1.38 2.33
C PHE A 147 -5.36 0.19 2.17
N GLY A 148 -4.06 0.40 2.37
CA GLY A 148 -3.06 -0.68 2.38
C GLY A 148 -3.35 -1.76 3.43
N VAL A 149 -3.80 -1.38 4.63
CA VAL A 149 -4.23 -2.32 5.68
C VAL A 149 -5.45 -3.13 5.24
N ALA A 150 -6.45 -2.49 4.63
CA ALA A 150 -7.61 -3.19 4.09
C ALA A 150 -7.21 -4.19 2.99
N TYR A 151 -6.31 -3.77 2.10
CA TYR A 151 -5.73 -4.60 1.04
C TYR A 151 -4.96 -5.81 1.61
N ALA A 152 -4.13 -5.59 2.63
CA ALA A 152 -3.40 -6.64 3.33
C ALA A 152 -4.34 -7.63 4.04
N GLY A 153 -5.44 -7.13 4.62
CA GLY A 153 -6.50 -7.94 5.23
C GLY A 153 -7.13 -8.93 4.24
N PHE A 154 -7.32 -8.51 2.99
CA PHE A 154 -7.77 -9.42 1.93
C PHE A 154 -6.74 -10.53 1.67
N GLY A 155 -5.47 -10.19 1.54
CA GLY A 155 -4.39 -11.18 1.36
C GLY A 155 -4.31 -12.18 2.51
N ILE A 156 -4.49 -11.71 3.75
CA ILE A 156 -4.57 -12.57 4.95
C ILE A 156 -5.78 -13.51 4.90
N LEU A 157 -6.95 -13.01 4.48
CA LEU A 157 -8.16 -13.83 4.34
C LEU A 157 -7.94 -14.97 3.35
N VAL A 158 -7.36 -14.67 2.18
CA VAL A 158 -7.04 -15.69 1.17
C VAL A 158 -6.00 -16.67 1.68
N ALA A 159 -4.94 -16.20 2.34
CA ALA A 159 -3.90 -17.03 2.94
C ALA A 159 -4.48 -18.07 3.92
N LEU A 160 -5.38 -17.64 4.81
CA LEU A 160 -6.02 -18.51 5.80
C LEU A 160 -6.98 -19.51 5.15
N ARG A 161 -7.65 -19.13 4.06
CA ARG A 161 -8.61 -19.98 3.34
C ARG A 161 -7.92 -21.03 2.48
N THR A 162 -6.90 -20.62 1.73
CA THR A 162 -6.24 -21.47 0.73
C THR A 162 -5.09 -22.26 1.33
N ARG A 163 -4.41 -21.73 2.35
CA ARG A 163 -3.17 -22.29 2.93
C ARG A 163 -2.13 -22.67 1.87
N ASN A 164 -2.13 -21.97 0.74
CA ASN A 164 -1.27 -22.27 -0.40
C ASN A 164 -0.63 -20.97 -0.91
N VAL A 165 0.69 -20.97 -0.99
CA VAL A 165 1.49 -19.79 -1.37
C VAL A 165 1.10 -19.29 -2.77
N GLN A 166 0.98 -20.20 -3.73
CA GLN A 166 0.66 -19.88 -5.13
C GLN A 166 -0.77 -19.32 -5.28
N ALA A 167 -1.74 -19.90 -4.56
CA ALA A 167 -3.11 -19.42 -4.56
C ALA A 167 -3.23 -18.01 -3.93
N THR A 168 -2.50 -17.78 -2.83
CA THR A 168 -2.45 -16.47 -2.17
C THR A 168 -1.80 -15.43 -3.08
N GLN A 169 -0.69 -15.78 -3.75
CA GLN A 169 -0.04 -14.90 -4.72
C GLN A 169 -0.95 -14.58 -5.91
N SER A 170 -1.65 -15.57 -6.45
CA SER A 170 -2.59 -15.37 -7.56
C SER A 170 -3.77 -14.48 -7.18
N SER A 171 -4.16 -14.44 -5.90
CA SER A 171 -5.29 -13.62 -5.46
C SER A 171 -5.07 -12.10 -5.61
N PHE A 172 -3.82 -11.66 -5.69
CA PHE A 172 -3.51 -10.26 -6.00
C PHE A 172 -3.99 -9.85 -7.39
N LEU A 173 -4.05 -10.80 -8.33
CA LEU A 173 -4.59 -10.54 -9.67
C LEU A 173 -6.07 -10.15 -9.64
N LEU A 174 -6.84 -10.64 -8.65
CA LEU A 174 -8.26 -10.30 -8.50
C LEU A 174 -8.46 -8.84 -8.08
N PHE A 175 -7.52 -8.29 -7.31
CA PHE A 175 -7.60 -6.93 -6.77
C PHE A 175 -6.82 -5.92 -7.61
N PHE A 176 -5.91 -6.37 -8.46
CA PHE A 176 -5.14 -5.51 -9.35
C PHE A 176 -6.03 -4.61 -10.23
N PRO A 177 -7.11 -5.09 -10.88
CA PRO A 177 -8.02 -4.25 -11.66
C PRO A 177 -8.66 -3.12 -10.86
N LEU A 178 -8.91 -3.32 -9.56
CA LEU A 178 -9.52 -2.29 -8.70
C LEU A 178 -8.62 -1.06 -8.56
N LEU A 179 -7.30 -1.21 -8.71
CA LEU A 179 -6.36 -0.07 -8.68
C LEU A 179 -6.50 0.84 -9.91
N PHE A 180 -7.15 0.36 -10.97
CA PHE A 180 -7.44 1.12 -12.19
C PHE A 180 -8.85 1.70 -12.22
N LEU A 181 -9.72 1.30 -11.29
CA LEU A 181 -11.05 1.90 -11.11
C LEU A 181 -10.93 3.25 -10.40
N THR A 182 -10.31 4.19 -11.09
CA THR A 182 -10.07 5.55 -10.62
C THR A 182 -10.30 6.54 -11.76
N PRO A 183 -10.80 7.75 -11.46
CA PRO A 183 -10.94 8.83 -12.43
C PRO A 183 -9.66 9.19 -13.19
N ASN A 184 -8.51 8.74 -12.68
CA ASN A 184 -7.21 8.94 -13.30
C ASN A 184 -7.03 8.19 -14.63
N PHE A 185 -7.73 7.06 -14.83
CA PHE A 185 -7.66 6.27 -16.08
C PHE A 185 -8.90 6.45 -16.97
N VAL A 186 -10.09 6.60 -16.38
CA VAL A 186 -11.35 6.83 -17.11
C VAL A 186 -12.15 7.92 -16.40
N PRO A 187 -12.64 8.97 -17.09
CA PRO A 187 -13.45 10.01 -16.45
C PRO A 187 -14.68 9.42 -15.76
N PHE A 188 -14.99 9.90 -14.55
CA PHE A 188 -16.09 9.39 -13.72
C PHE A 188 -17.45 9.43 -14.41
N ASP A 189 -17.68 10.45 -15.25
CA ASP A 189 -18.93 10.60 -16.02
C ASP A 189 -19.10 9.55 -17.14
N ARG A 190 -18.12 8.67 -17.34
CA ARG A 190 -18.10 7.60 -18.36
C ARG A 190 -17.68 6.22 -17.81
N LEU A 191 -17.56 6.08 -16.49
CA LEU A 191 -17.44 4.81 -15.78
C LEU A 191 -18.82 4.17 -15.63
#